data_AF-A0A7X9GPE4-F1
#
_entry.id   AF-A0A7X9GPE4-F1
#
_cell.length_a   1.000
_cell.length_b   1.000
_cell.length_c   1.000
_cell.angle_alpha   90.00
_cell.angle_beta   90.00
_cell.angle_gamma   90.00
#
_symmetry.space_group_name_H-M   'P 1'
#
loop_
_entity.id
_entity.type
_entity.pdbx_description
1 polymer ?
#
loop_
_entity_poly.entity_id
_entity_poly.type
_entity_poly.pdbx_seq_one_letter_code
_entity_poly.pdbx_strand_id
1 'polypeptide(L)'
;GIEENTHAFIKAMKNPFTEIMAHPGRLEFPLDLEKIAYMSNKLNVPLELNNSSLCPEKGAAWDNCRILAKAIVKYGGLVSLGSDAHFWDRVGDFSNCLQLVQESGIKEEQILNTSLTKLEDYLKRRHELRPTN
;
A
#
# COMPACT_ATOMS: atom_id res chain seq x y z
N GLY A 1 11.86 -16.88 4.87
CA GLY A 1 12.81 -15.76 5.16
C GLY A 1 12.45 -14.53 4.34
N ILE A 2 13.15 -13.40 4.52
CA ILE A 2 12.83 -12.11 3.84
C ILE A 2 12.76 -12.26 2.32
N GLU A 3 13.72 -12.97 1.73
CA GLU A 3 13.78 -13.17 0.28
C GLU A 3 12.59 -13.97 -0.26
N GLU A 4 12.25 -15.07 0.41
CA GLU A 4 11.11 -15.94 0.04
C GLU A 4 9.77 -15.19 0.16
N ASN A 5 9.58 -14.45 1.26
CA ASN A 5 8.40 -13.62 1.48
C ASN A 5 8.27 -12.56 0.38
N THR A 6 9.37 -11.88 0.08
CA THR A 6 9.43 -10.84 -0.97
C THR A 6 9.12 -11.42 -2.35
N HIS A 7 9.67 -12.59 -2.67
CA HIS A 7 9.40 -13.27 -3.94
C HIS A 7 7.94 -13.69 -4.07
N ALA A 8 7.37 -14.26 -3.01
CA ALA A 8 5.96 -14.63 -2.96
C ALA A 8 5.05 -13.39 -3.13
N PHE A 9 5.36 -12.30 -2.43
CA PHE A 9 4.62 -11.05 -2.51
C PHE A 9 4.66 -10.45 -3.92
N ILE A 10 5.83 -10.40 -4.56
CA ILE A 10 5.97 -9.92 -5.95
C ILE A 10 5.23 -10.82 -6.94
N LYS A 11 5.20 -12.14 -6.72
CA LYS A 11 4.40 -13.05 -7.55
C LYS A 11 2.91 -12.74 -7.44
N ALA A 12 2.41 -12.45 -6.24
CA ALA A 12 1.02 -12.04 -6.03
C ALA A 12 0.71 -10.70 -6.73
N MET A 13 1.63 -9.73 -6.71
CA MET A 13 1.49 -8.46 -7.43
C MET A 13 1.39 -8.63 -8.95
N LYS A 14 2.02 -9.67 -9.51
CA LYS A 14 1.98 -9.94 -10.97
C LYS A 14 0.66 -10.56 -11.43
N ASN A 15 -0.19 -10.99 -10.50
CA ASN A 15 -1.50 -11.53 -10.86
C ASN A 15 -2.37 -10.38 -11.42
N PRO A 16 -2.95 -10.51 -12.63
CA PRO A 16 -3.78 -9.47 -13.25
C PRO A 16 -5.07 -9.16 -12.50
N PHE A 17 -5.46 -9.99 -11.52
CA PHE A 17 -6.63 -9.78 -10.67
C PHE A 17 -6.30 -9.11 -9.32
N THR A 18 -5.02 -8.83 -9.05
CA THR A 18 -4.58 -8.14 -7.83
C THR A 18 -4.62 -6.64 -8.03
N GLU A 19 -5.46 -5.94 -7.27
CA GLU A 19 -5.61 -4.49 -7.44
C GLU A 19 -4.93 -3.66 -6.36
N ILE A 20 -4.80 -4.19 -5.15
CA ILE A 20 -4.10 -3.53 -4.04
C ILE A 20 -3.38 -4.62 -3.24
N MET A 21 -2.15 -4.33 -2.83
CA MET A 21 -1.47 -5.18 -1.86
C MET A 21 -1.68 -4.64 -0.45
N ALA A 22 -2.35 -5.42 0.38
CA ALA A 22 -2.70 -5.05 1.74
C ALA A 22 -1.48 -5.12 2.69
N HIS A 23 -1.39 -4.13 3.58
CA HIS A 23 -0.50 -4.06 4.75
C HIS A 23 0.92 -4.70 4.62
N PRO A 24 1.76 -4.30 3.66
CA PRO A 24 3.14 -4.80 3.51
C PRO A 24 4.12 -4.38 4.62
N GLY A 25 3.78 -3.38 5.45
CA GLY A 25 4.66 -2.90 6.53
C GLY A 25 4.70 -3.78 7.79
N ARG A 26 3.93 -4.88 7.81
CA ARG A 26 3.75 -5.74 8.97
C ARG A 26 5.03 -6.48 9.36
N LEU A 27 5.36 -6.52 10.65
CA LEU A 27 6.60 -7.11 11.17
C LEU A 27 6.63 -8.64 11.09
N GLU A 28 5.46 -9.28 11.25
CA GLU A 28 5.31 -10.74 11.22
C GLU A 28 5.68 -11.34 9.85
N PHE A 29 5.63 -10.53 8.79
CA PHE A 29 6.01 -10.92 7.43
C PHE A 29 7.09 -9.97 6.92
N PRO A 30 8.36 -10.17 7.30
CA PRO A 30 9.42 -9.26 6.90
C PRO A 30 9.66 -9.36 5.39
N LEU A 31 9.74 -8.18 4.75
CA LEU A 31 9.86 -8.00 3.30
C LEU A 31 11.01 -7.02 3.00
N ASP A 32 11.59 -7.12 1.80
CA ASP A 32 12.43 -6.07 1.23
C ASP A 32 11.54 -4.92 0.74
N LEU A 33 11.25 -3.98 1.63
CA LEU A 33 10.29 -2.88 1.41
C LEU A 33 10.68 -1.98 0.22
N GLU A 34 11.97 -1.78 0.00
CA GLU A 34 12.48 -1.00 -1.14
C GLU A 34 12.15 -1.70 -2.46
N LYS A 35 12.42 -3.01 -2.54
CA LYS A 35 12.11 -3.82 -3.72
C LYS A 35 10.60 -3.93 -3.96
N ILE A 36 9.80 -4.03 -2.89
CA ILE A 36 8.33 -4.03 -2.98
C ILE A 36 7.83 -2.69 -3.52
N ALA A 37 8.30 -1.55 -3.00
CA ALA A 37 7.91 -0.23 -3.49
C ALA A 37 8.29 -0.01 -4.96
N TYR A 38 9.50 -0.42 -5.36
CA TYR A 38 9.93 -0.38 -6.75
C TYR A 38 9.01 -1.21 -7.68
N MET A 39 8.69 -2.44 -7.26
CA MET A 39 7.81 -3.31 -8.04
C MET A 39 6.36 -2.83 -8.06
N SER A 40 5.89 -2.18 -6.99
CA SER A 40 4.57 -1.56 -6.91
C SER A 40 4.38 -0.51 -7.98
N ASN A 41 5.35 0.41 -8.09
CA ASN A 41 5.34 1.41 -9.16
C ASN A 41 5.43 0.76 -10.54
N LYS A 42 6.35 -0.20 -10.73
CA LYS A 42 6.56 -0.87 -12.02
C LYS A 42 5.32 -1.63 -12.53
N LEU A 43 4.59 -2.28 -11.63
CA LEU A 43 3.40 -3.08 -11.95
C LEU A 43 2.10 -2.25 -11.87
N ASN A 44 2.18 -0.99 -11.44
CA ASN A 44 1.02 -0.15 -11.15
C ASN A 44 0.03 -0.81 -10.18
N VAL A 45 0.56 -1.44 -9.13
CA VAL A 45 -0.22 -2.06 -8.04
C VAL A 45 0.04 -1.28 -6.75
N PRO A 46 -0.92 -0.47 -6.28
CA PRO A 46 -0.83 0.30 -5.05
C PRO A 46 -0.52 -0.55 -3.82
N LEU A 47 0.19 0.05 -2.88
CA LEU A 47 0.43 -0.52 -1.56
C LEU A 47 -0.49 0.15 -0.53
N GLU A 48 -1.03 -0.65 0.39
CA GLU A 48 -1.88 -0.14 1.45
C GLU A 48 -1.05 0.44 2.62
N LEU A 49 -1.44 1.65 3.06
CA LEU A 49 -1.14 2.17 4.39
C LEU A 49 -2.33 1.87 5.30
N ASN A 50 -2.14 0.94 6.23
CA ASN A 50 -3.19 0.38 7.07
C ASN A 50 -3.18 1.05 8.46
N ASN A 51 -4.26 1.73 8.82
CA ASN A 51 -4.38 2.52 10.04
C ASN A 51 -4.32 1.67 11.31
N SER A 52 -4.93 0.47 11.27
CA SER A 52 -4.93 -0.48 12.39
C SER A 52 -3.54 -1.09 12.63
N SER A 53 -2.73 -1.22 11.59
CA SER A 53 -1.34 -1.68 11.69
C SER A 53 -0.40 -0.61 12.25
N LEU A 54 -0.77 0.68 12.12
CA LEU A 54 0.02 1.85 12.53
C LEU A 54 -0.20 2.28 13.99
N CYS A 55 -0.71 1.39 14.85
CA CYS A 55 -0.93 1.73 16.25
C CYS A 55 0.37 2.23 16.93
N PRO A 56 0.41 3.45 17.51
CA PRO A 56 1.62 4.11 18.04
C PRO A 56 2.40 3.32 19.09
N GLU A 57 1.75 2.37 19.76
CA GLU A 57 2.39 1.47 20.74
C GLU A 57 3.39 0.48 20.10
N LYS A 58 3.41 0.38 18.76
CA LYS A 58 4.28 -0.49 17.97
C LYS A 58 5.33 0.30 17.19
N GLY A 59 6.26 0.96 17.90
CA GLY A 59 7.30 1.81 17.28
C GLY A 59 8.02 1.16 16.07
N ALA A 60 8.37 -0.13 16.17
CA ALA A 60 9.01 -0.84 15.06
C ALA A 60 8.12 -1.00 13.81
N ALA A 61 6.80 -1.14 13.96
CA ALA A 61 5.87 -1.22 12.83
C ALA A 61 5.73 0.15 12.16
N TRP A 62 5.72 1.23 12.95
CA TRP A 62 5.75 2.59 12.43
C TRP A 62 7.00 2.85 11.59
N ASP A 63 8.17 2.44 12.07
CA ASP A 63 9.44 2.61 11.35
C ASP A 63 9.44 1.85 10.02
N ASN A 64 8.93 0.62 9.98
CA ASN A 64 8.77 -0.13 8.73
C ASN A 64 7.82 0.58 7.75
N CYS A 65 6.67 1.04 8.22
CA CYS A 65 5.74 1.79 7.39
C CYS A 65 6.35 3.11 6.89
N ARG A 66 7.19 3.78 7.69
CA ARG A 66 7.94 4.98 7.29
C ARG A 66 9.00 4.67 6.23
N ILE A 67 9.73 3.57 6.36
CA ILE A 67 10.69 3.10 5.34
C ILE A 67 9.95 2.85 4.03
N LEU A 68 8.83 2.12 4.10
CA LEU A 68 8.02 1.82 2.93
C LEU A 68 7.45 3.09 2.28
N ALA A 69 6.87 3.99 3.07
CA ALA A 69 6.28 5.22 2.57
C ALA A 69 7.33 6.09 1.85
N LYS A 70 8.53 6.23 2.41
CA LYS A 70 9.65 6.92 1.76
C LYS A 70 10.07 6.25 0.45
N ALA A 71 10.11 4.93 0.40
CA ALA A 71 10.40 4.18 -0.81
C ALA A 71 9.32 4.39 -1.89
N ILE A 72 8.04 4.42 -1.50
CA ILE A 72 6.93 4.71 -2.42
C ILE A 72 7.07 6.12 -3.02
N VAL A 73 7.40 7.13 -2.19
CA VAL A 73 7.69 8.50 -2.66
C VAL A 73 8.86 8.52 -3.64
N LYS A 74 9.95 7.83 -3.30
CA LYS A 74 11.15 7.74 -4.16
C LYS A 74 10.83 7.19 -5.54
N TYR A 75 9.98 6.18 -5.64
CA TYR A 75 9.64 5.53 -6.91
C TYR A 75 8.39 6.10 -7.60
N GLY A 76 7.61 6.96 -6.92
CA GLY A 76 6.37 7.52 -7.47
C GLY A 76 5.20 6.54 -7.49
N GLY A 77 5.21 5.50 -6.64
CA GLY A 77 4.13 4.52 -6.57
C GLY A 77 2.82 5.09 -6.02
N LEU A 78 1.71 4.42 -6.32
CA LEU A 78 0.39 4.75 -5.76
C LEU A 78 0.19 4.12 -4.38
N VAL A 79 -0.63 4.77 -3.54
CA VAL A 79 -1.02 4.27 -2.23
C VAL A 79 -2.53 4.22 -2.06
N SER A 80 -2.98 3.24 -1.26
CA SER A 80 -4.34 3.15 -0.75
C SER A 80 -4.32 3.28 0.77
N LEU A 81 -5.24 4.04 1.35
CA LEU A 81 -5.43 4.13 2.79
C LEU A 81 -6.54 3.16 3.20
N GLY A 82 -6.25 2.33 4.20
CA GLY A 82 -7.19 1.34 4.74
C GLY A 82 -7.35 1.51 6.25
N SER A 83 -8.59 1.56 6.74
CA SER A 83 -8.85 1.60 8.19
C SER A 83 -8.76 0.20 8.81
N ASP A 84 -9.07 -0.83 8.01
CA ASP A 84 -9.16 -2.22 8.46
C ASP A 84 -10.11 -2.38 9.66
N ALA A 85 -11.22 -1.64 9.57
CA ALA A 85 -12.18 -1.52 10.64
C ALA A 85 -12.95 -2.84 10.83
N HIS A 86 -12.80 -3.42 12.02
CA HIS A 86 -13.59 -4.58 12.47
C HIS A 86 -14.85 -4.15 13.26
N PHE A 87 -15.04 -2.84 13.47
CA PHE A 87 -16.20 -2.25 14.11
C PHE A 87 -16.54 -0.90 13.46
N TRP A 88 -17.81 -0.51 13.49
CA TRP A 88 -18.35 0.59 12.69
C TRP A 88 -17.75 1.97 13.02
N ASP A 89 -17.35 2.18 14.27
CA ASP A 89 -16.81 3.43 14.80
C ASP A 89 -15.41 3.77 14.25
N ARG A 90 -14.71 2.80 13.67
CA ARG A 90 -13.38 2.96 13.07
C ARG A 90 -13.40 3.05 11.55
N VAL A 91 -14.57 2.92 10.92
CA VAL A 91 -14.69 2.98 9.46
C VAL A 91 -14.29 4.36 8.97
N GLY A 92 -13.28 4.40 8.11
CA GLY A 92 -12.78 5.66 7.54
C GLY A 92 -11.86 6.46 8.48
N ASP A 93 -11.51 5.91 9.66
CA ASP A 93 -10.43 6.49 10.44
C ASP A 93 -9.08 6.20 9.77
N PHE A 94 -8.42 7.27 9.32
CA PHE A 94 -7.11 7.26 8.69
C PHE A 94 -6.11 8.15 9.44
N SER A 95 -6.37 8.50 10.70
CA SER A 95 -5.58 9.49 11.45
C SER A 95 -4.08 9.18 11.45
N ASN A 96 -3.70 7.92 11.71
CA ASN A 96 -2.30 7.48 11.70
C ASN A 96 -1.72 7.45 10.28
N CYS A 97 -2.53 7.01 9.30
CA CYS A 97 -2.12 7.01 7.90
C CYS A 97 -1.85 8.44 7.41
N LEU A 98 -2.68 9.41 7.76
CA LEU A 98 -2.54 10.81 7.36
C LEU A 98 -1.28 11.42 7.98
N GLN A 99 -0.97 11.12 9.25
CA GLN A 99 0.28 11.51 9.87
C GLN A 99 1.48 10.95 9.08
N LEU A 100 1.46 9.64 8.75
CA LEU A 100 2.53 9.01 7.99
C LEU A 100 2.68 9.62 6.58
N VAL A 101 1.57 9.90 5.89
CA VAL A 101 1.55 10.56 4.57
C VAL A 101 2.26 11.91 4.64
N GLN A 102 1.91 12.74 5.64
CA GLN A 102 2.53 14.05 5.82
C GLN A 102 4.03 13.94 6.13
N GLU A 103 4.41 13.07 7.05
CA GLU A 103 5.81 12.88 7.46
C GLU A 103 6.70 12.32 6.35
N SER A 104 6.15 11.48 5.48
CA SER A 104 6.91 10.83 4.39
C SER A 104 6.93 11.65 3.10
N GLY A 105 6.06 12.66 2.97
CA GLY A 105 5.95 13.49 1.77
C GLY A 105 5.21 12.81 0.62
N ILE A 106 4.31 11.86 0.91
CA ILE A 106 3.41 11.29 -0.09
C ILE A 106 2.49 12.39 -0.58
N LYS A 107 2.45 12.56 -1.91
CA LYS A 107 1.65 13.60 -2.53
C LYS A 107 0.22 13.12 -2.78
N GLU A 108 -0.72 14.05 -2.84
CA GLU A 108 -2.14 13.75 -3.04
C GLU A 108 -2.41 12.98 -4.34
N GLU A 109 -1.67 13.27 -5.41
CA GLU A 109 -1.77 12.53 -6.68
C GLU A 109 -1.46 11.03 -6.53
N GLN A 110 -0.65 10.65 -5.55
CA GLN A 110 -0.28 9.26 -5.28
C GLN A 110 -1.36 8.52 -4.47
N ILE A 111 -2.29 9.22 -3.81
CA ILE A 111 -3.29 8.63 -2.92
C ILE A 111 -4.58 8.37 -3.68
N LEU A 112 -4.98 7.10 -3.80
CA LEU A 112 -6.21 6.71 -4.50
C LEU A 112 -7.49 7.19 -3.82
N ASN A 113 -7.53 7.19 -2.49
CA ASN A 113 -8.71 7.52 -1.68
C ASN A 113 -9.19 8.98 -1.83
N THR A 114 -8.40 9.85 -2.47
CA THR A 114 -8.68 11.29 -2.58
C THR A 114 -9.79 11.62 -3.58
N SER A 115 -10.10 10.72 -4.52
CA SER A 115 -11.12 10.95 -5.54
C SER A 115 -11.74 9.64 -6.01
N LEU A 116 -13.07 9.61 -6.09
CA LEU A 116 -13.81 8.49 -6.67
C LEU A 116 -13.39 8.25 -8.13
N THR A 117 -13.29 9.31 -8.93
CA THR A 117 -12.87 9.23 -10.33
C THR A 117 -11.46 8.65 -10.47
N LYS A 118 -10.52 9.05 -9.60
CA LYS A 118 -9.15 8.50 -9.59
C LYS A 118 -9.17 6.99 -9.35
N LEU A 119 -10.01 6.51 -8.44
CA LEU A 119 -10.19 5.09 -8.15
C LEU A 119 -10.84 4.36 -9.33
N GLU A 120 -11.91 4.89 -9.89
CA GLU A 120 -12.62 4.29 -11.04
C GLU A 120 -11.71 4.17 -12.27
N ASP A 121 -10.98 5.23 -12.61
CA ASP A 121 -10.03 5.25 -13.72
C ASP A 121 -8.87 4.27 -13.50
N TYR A 122 -8.43 4.12 -12.25
CA TYR A 122 -7.43 3.11 -11.89
C TYR A 122 -7.98 1.69 -12.13
N LEU A 123 -9.15 1.37 -11.58
CA LEU A 123 -9.75 0.05 -11.69
C LEU A 123 -10.10 -0.32 -13.13
N LYS A 124 -10.61 0.63 -13.91
CA LYS A 124 -10.90 0.44 -15.34
C LYS A 124 -9.64 0.02 -16.11
N ARG A 125 -8.55 0.78 -15.95
CA ARG A 125 -7.25 0.45 -16.58
C ARG A 125 -6.73 -0.92 -16.16
N ARG A 126 -6.92 -1.32 -14.90
CA ARG A 126 -6.55 -2.66 -14.42
C ARG A 126 -7.40 -3.76 -15.06
N HIS A 127 -8.70 -3.55 -15.17
CA HIS A 127 -9.61 -4.51 -15.77
C HIS A 127 -9.30 -4.76 -17.25
N GLU A 128 -8.88 -3.73 -17.99
CA GLU A 128 -8.44 -3.83 -19.39
C GLU A 128 -7.17 -4.69 -19.56
N LEU A 129 -6.34 -4.83 -18.53
CA LEU A 129 -5.14 -5.68 -18.54
C LEU A 129 -5.43 -7.14 -18.20
N ARG A 130 -6.66 -7.49 -17.81
CA ARG A 130 -7.02 -8.86 -17.47
C ARG A 130 -7.08 -9.71 -18.75
N PRO A 131 -6.58 -10.96 -18.72
CA PRO A 131 -6.74 -11.85 -19.85
C PRO A 131 -8.23 -12.09 -20.11
N THR A 132 -8.66 -11.91 -21.36
CA THR A 132 -9.98 -12.33 -21.82
C THR A 132 -9.97 -13.83 -22.05
N ASN A 133 -10.94 -14.55 -21.46
CA ASN A 133 -11.18 -15.97 -21.75
C ASN A 133 -11.59 -16.19 -23.22
#